data_AF-A0A126RHU5-F1
#
_entry.id   AF-A0A126RHU5-F1
#
_cell.length_a   1.000
_cell.length_b   1.000
_cell.length_c   1.000
_cell.angle_alpha   90.00
_cell.angle_beta   90.00
_cell.angle_gamma   90.00
#
_symmetry.space_group_name_H-M   'P 1'
#
loop_
_entity.id
_entity.type
_entity.pdbx_description
1 polymer ?
#
loop_
_entity_poly.entity_id
_entity_poly.type
_entity_poly.pdbx_seq_one_letter_code
_entity_poly.pdbx_strand_id
1 'polypeptide(L)'
;MKRLQFVRHARDFGMSIDQTREFLVPEADGPGGCIKAREIVQQRIDEVKERRLELARLAASLDAMARRCDATCSPSPALPCTIFEDIADAAA
;
A
#
# COMPACT_ATOMS: atom_id res chain seq x y z
N MET A 1 -23.50 5.12 20.10
CA MET A 1 -22.76 5.45 18.86
C MET A 1 -21.25 5.22 18.91
N LYS A 2 -20.60 5.04 20.07
CA LYS A 2 -19.13 4.90 20.19
C LYS A 2 -18.50 3.79 19.31
N ARG A 3 -19.18 2.65 19.15
CA ARG A 3 -18.66 1.49 18.40
C ARG A 3 -18.60 1.70 16.88
N LEU A 4 -19.56 2.42 16.29
CA LEU A 4 -19.54 2.73 14.86
C LEU A 4 -18.49 3.81 14.53
N GLN A 5 -18.29 4.77 15.42
CA GLN A 5 -17.22 5.76 15.30
C GLN A 5 -15.85 5.10 15.37
N PHE A 6 -15.67 4.14 16.28
CA PHE A 6 -14.44 3.34 16.35
C PHE A 6 -14.14 2.60 15.04
N VAL A 7 -15.13 1.89 14.50
CA VAL A 7 -14.98 1.16 13.22
C VAL A 7 -14.62 2.12 12.07
N ARG A 8 -15.24 3.30 12.02
CA ARG A 8 -14.90 4.30 11.02
C ARG A 8 -13.44 4.74 11.13
N HIS A 9 -12.98 5.10 12.33
CA HIS A 9 -11.61 5.54 12.55
C HIS A 9 -10.58 4.44 12.29
N ALA A 10 -10.86 3.19 12.68
CA ALA A 10 -10.00 2.06 12.35
C ALA A 10 -9.79 1.94 10.83
N ARG A 11 -10.84 2.14 10.03
CA ARG A 11 -10.76 2.15 8.57
C ARG A 11 -10.02 3.38 8.03
N ASP A 12 -10.14 4.55 8.66
CA ASP A 12 -9.36 5.74 8.31
C ASP A 12 -7.85 5.52 8.50
N PHE A 13 -7.45 4.71 9.51
CA PHE A 13 -6.07 4.25 9.70
C PHE A 13 -5.66 3.08 8.79
N GLY A 14 -6.55 2.68 7.89
CA GLY A 14 -6.31 1.59 6.95
C GLY A 14 -6.27 0.21 7.60
N MET A 15 -6.79 0.02 8.81
CA MET A 15 -6.89 -1.31 9.42
C MET A 15 -7.68 -2.25 8.49
N SER A 16 -7.22 -3.50 8.38
CA SER A 16 -7.98 -4.53 7.69
C SER A 16 -9.30 -4.81 8.41
N ILE A 17 -10.22 -5.48 7.72
CA ILE A 17 -11.49 -5.90 8.33
C ILE A 17 -11.22 -6.82 9.53
N ASP A 18 -10.23 -7.69 9.42
CA ASP A 18 -9.89 -8.65 10.47
C ASP A 18 -9.23 -7.97 11.68
N GLN A 19 -8.26 -7.07 11.45
CA GLN A 19 -7.69 -6.22 12.51
C GLN A 19 -8.77 -5.39 13.22
N THR A 20 -9.71 -4.83 12.45
CA THR A 20 -10.84 -4.06 13.01
C THR A 20 -11.74 -4.92 13.88
N ARG A 21 -11.97 -6.19 13.50
CA ARG A 21 -12.75 -7.14 14.31
C ARG A 21 -12.05 -7.49 15.62
N GLU A 22 -10.73 -7.65 15.60
CA GLU A 22 -9.94 -7.97 16.79
C GLU A 22 -10.03 -6.90 17.88
N PHE A 23 -10.08 -5.63 17.51
CA PHE A 23 -10.33 -4.53 18.45
C PHE A 23 -11.72 -4.55 19.09
N LEU A 24 -12.70 -5.22 18.49
CA LEU A 24 -14.09 -5.23 18.96
C LEU A 24 -14.41 -6.42 19.88
N VAL A 25 -13.41 -7.26 20.17
CA VAL A 25 -13.56 -8.41 21.07
C VAL A 25 -13.65 -7.89 22.52
N PRO A 26 -14.57 -8.40 23.37
CA PRO A 26 -14.76 -7.89 24.74
C PRO A 26 -13.50 -7.89 25.62
N GLU A 27 -12.56 -8.81 25.37
CA GLU A 27 -11.27 -8.90 26.05
C GLU A 27 -10.36 -7.70 25.78
N ALA A 28 -10.57 -7.00 24.65
CA ALA A 28 -9.80 -5.80 24.28
C ALA A 28 -10.11 -4.59 25.17
N ASP A 29 -11.29 -4.57 25.81
CA ASP A 29 -11.70 -3.52 26.77
C ASP A 29 -11.33 -3.89 28.23
N GLY A 30 -10.77 -5.08 28.47
CA GLY A 30 -10.39 -5.58 29.79
C GLY A 30 -8.90 -5.39 30.15
N PRO A 31 -8.46 -5.84 31.34
CA PRO A 31 -7.05 -5.85 31.73
C PRO A 31 -6.21 -6.65 30.71
N GLY A 32 -5.17 -6.03 30.16
CA GLY A 32 -4.35 -6.61 29.08
C GLY A 32 -4.76 -6.21 27.66
N GLY A 33 -5.88 -5.50 27.49
CA GLY A 33 -6.33 -4.99 26.20
C GLY A 33 -5.32 -4.08 25.49
N CYS A 34 -4.49 -3.35 26.24
CA CYS A 34 -3.44 -2.51 25.67
C CYS A 34 -2.34 -3.31 24.96
N ILE A 35 -2.04 -4.54 25.42
CA ILE A 35 -1.02 -5.41 24.80
C ILE A 35 -1.56 -5.89 23.45
N LYS A 36 -2.79 -6.42 23.44
CA LYS A 36 -3.46 -6.89 22.22
C LYS A 36 -3.65 -5.75 21.21
N ALA A 37 -4.08 -4.58 21.65
CA ALA A 37 -4.20 -3.40 20.79
C ALA A 37 -2.84 -3.00 20.18
N ARG A 38 -1.76 -3.06 20.97
CA ARG A 38 -0.41 -2.77 20.48
C ARG A 38 0.05 -3.78 19.43
N GLU A 39 -0.23 -5.06 19.62
CA GLU A 39 0.10 -6.12 18.66
C GLU A 39 -0.60 -5.90 17.30
N ILE A 40 -1.90 -5.62 17.32
CA ILE A 40 -2.68 -5.32 16.10
C ILE A 40 -2.11 -4.11 15.36
N VAL A 41 -1.82 -3.02 16.10
CA VAL A 41 -1.22 -1.81 15.50
C VAL A 41 0.18 -2.11 14.94
N GLN A 42 1.00 -2.90 15.63
CA GLN A 42 2.34 -3.25 15.18
C GLN A 42 2.29 -4.07 13.88
N GLN A 43 1.38 -5.05 13.81
CA GLN A 43 1.15 -5.82 12.58
C GLN A 43 0.78 -4.89 11.41
N ARG A 44 -0.13 -3.94 11.65
CA ARG A 44 -0.51 -2.98 10.60
C ARG A 44 0.65 -2.09 10.16
N ILE A 45 1.51 -1.67 11.09
CA ILE A 45 2.71 -0.89 10.77
C ILE A 45 3.63 -1.68 9.84
N ASP A 46 3.81 -2.97 10.09
CA ASP A 46 4.72 -3.80 9.32
C ASP A 46 4.17 -4.07 7.91
N GLU A 47 2.87 -4.35 7.78
CA GLU A 47 2.18 -4.44 6.48
C GLU A 47 2.30 -3.15 5.65
N VAL A 48 2.11 -1.98 6.29
CA VAL A 48 2.21 -0.68 5.62
C VAL A 48 3.65 -0.43 5.15
N LYS A 49 4.64 -0.78 5.96
CA LYS A 49 6.06 -0.65 5.58
C LYS A 49 6.41 -1.54 4.39
N GLU A 50 5.94 -2.78 4.39
CA GLU A 50 6.13 -3.72 3.27
C GLU A 50 5.49 -3.17 1.99
N ARG A 51 4.21 -2.78 2.07
CA ARG A 51 3.50 -2.20 0.91
C ARG A 51 4.18 -0.93 0.40
N ARG A 52 4.72 -0.10 1.29
CA ARG A 52 5.48 1.10 0.92
C ARG A 52 6.73 0.73 0.11
N LEU A 53 7.45 -0.32 0.51
CA LEU A 53 8.64 -0.79 -0.22
C LEU A 53 8.26 -1.31 -1.62
N GLU A 54 7.17 -2.07 -1.73
CA GLU A 54 6.66 -2.53 -3.03
C GLU A 54 6.30 -1.36 -3.95
N LEU A 55 5.54 -0.39 -3.44
CA LEU A 55 5.14 0.78 -4.20
C LEU A 55 6.33 1.67 -4.57
N ALA A 56 7.33 1.78 -3.69
CA ALA A 56 8.56 2.51 -4.00
C ALA A 56 9.35 1.84 -5.13
N ARG A 57 9.42 0.51 -5.16
CA ARG A 57 10.05 -0.25 -6.26
C ARG A 57 9.28 -0.05 -7.57
N LEU A 58 7.95 -0.13 -7.52
CA LEU A 58 7.11 0.12 -8.70
C LEU A 58 7.30 1.54 -9.23
N ALA A 59 7.27 2.54 -8.34
CA ALA A 59 7.49 3.93 -8.72
C ALA A 59 8.87 4.13 -9.37
N ALA A 60 9.92 3.53 -8.82
CA ALA A 60 11.25 3.60 -9.40
C ALA A 60 11.33 2.97 -10.81
N SER A 61 10.60 1.86 -11.03
CA SER A 61 10.52 1.23 -12.36
C SER A 61 9.81 2.14 -13.37
N LEU A 62 8.66 2.72 -12.98
CA LEU A 62 7.90 3.63 -13.83
C LEU A 62 8.70 4.90 -14.16
N ASP A 63 9.41 5.47 -13.19
CA ASP A 63 10.30 6.61 -13.41
C ASP A 63 11.43 6.28 -14.39
N ALA A 64 11.99 5.06 -14.30
CA ALA A 64 13.03 4.62 -15.22
C ALA A 64 12.51 4.47 -16.65
N MET A 65 11.29 3.94 -16.83
CA MET A 65 10.63 3.85 -18.14
C MET A 65 10.39 5.24 -18.74
N ALA A 66 9.85 6.18 -17.95
CA ALA A 66 9.61 7.56 -18.39
C ALA A 66 10.92 8.24 -18.84
N ARG A 67 11.99 8.12 -18.05
CA ARG A 67 13.30 8.68 -18.39
C ARG A 67 13.89 8.09 -19.68
N ARG A 68 13.72 6.78 -19.92
CA ARG A 68 14.15 6.16 -21.19
C ARG A 68 13.37 6.72 -22.38
N CYS A 69 12.06 6.89 -22.21
CA CYS A 69 11.22 7.54 -23.22
C CYS A 69 11.73 8.94 -23.54
N ASP A 70 11.93 9.78 -22.52
CA ASP A 70 12.40 11.16 -22.69
C ASP A 70 13.77 11.24 -23.39
N ALA A 71 14.66 10.28 -23.12
CA ALA A 71 16.00 10.24 -23.68
C ALA A 71 16.05 9.70 -25.12
N THR A 72 15.13 8.80 -25.49
CA THR A 72 15.23 8.00 -26.72
C THR A 72 14.18 8.39 -27.76
N CYS A 73 12.98 8.74 -27.32
CA CYS A 73 11.89 9.10 -28.20
C CYS A 73 12.08 10.54 -28.69
N SER A 74 12.21 10.71 -30.00
CA SER A 74 12.09 12.02 -30.63
C SER A 74 10.60 12.44 -30.63
N PRO A 75 10.24 13.73 -30.61
CA PRO A 75 8.85 14.20 -30.75
C PRO A 75 8.18 13.86 -32.10
N SER A 76 8.85 13.09 -32.96
CA SER A 76 8.29 12.62 -34.23
C SER A 76 7.25 11.50 -33.98
N PRO A 77 6.01 11.66 -34.47
CA PRO A 77 4.95 10.65 -34.32
C PRO A 77 5.22 9.29 -34.99
N ALA A 78 6.33 9.16 -35.73
CA ALA A 78 6.62 8.01 -36.58
C ALA A 78 7.50 6.94 -35.91
N LEU A 79 8.06 7.20 -34.72
CA LEU A 79 8.95 6.25 -34.04
C LEU A 79 8.18 5.44 -32.97
N PRO A 80 8.48 4.13 -32.82
CA PRO A 80 7.95 3.34 -31.72
C PRO A 80 8.44 3.89 -30.39
N CYS A 81 7.55 3.96 -29.41
CA CYS A 81 7.88 4.45 -28.07
C CYS A 81 8.40 3.30 -27.20
N THR A 82 9.54 3.53 -26.56
CA THR A 82 10.23 2.53 -25.71
C THR A 82 9.37 2.06 -24.53
N ILE A 83 8.37 2.84 -24.10
CA ILE A 83 7.45 2.43 -23.01
C ILE A 83 6.64 1.20 -23.40
N PHE A 84 6.20 1.07 -24.65
CA PHE A 84 5.42 -0.09 -25.08
C PHE A 84 6.26 -1.37 -25.06
N GLU A 85 7.54 -1.27 -25.42
CA GLU A 85 8.51 -2.36 -25.32
C GLU A 85 8.73 -2.72 -23.84
N ASP A 86 9.00 -1.73 -22.99
CA ASP A 86 9.20 -1.92 -21.54
C ASP A 86 8.01 -2.64 -20.86
N ILE A 87 6.77 -2.32 -21.24
CA ILE A 87 5.55 -2.96 -20.68
C ILE A 87 5.39 -4.39 -21.21
N ALA A 88 5.69 -4.64 -22.49
CA ALA A 88 5.61 -5.97 -23.06
C ALA A 88 6.63 -6.92 -22.42
N ASP A 89 7.84 -6.43 -22.13
CA ASP A 89 8.91 -7.21 -21.50
C ASP A 89 8.69 -7.42 -20.00
N ALA A 90 8.08 -6.46 -19.30
CA ALA A 90 7.76 -6.59 -17.87
C ALA A 90 6.62 -7.59 -17.57
N ALA A 91 5.86 -8.00 -18.59
CA ALA A 91 4.76 -8.96 -18.48
C ALA A 91 5.20 -10.44 -18.70
N ALA A 92 6.48 -10.69 -18.97
CA ALA A 92 7.09 -12.01 -19.17
C ALA A 92 7.92 -12.46 -17.95
#